data_AF-A0A7S4UT61-F1
#
_entry.id   AF-A0A7S4UT61-F1
#
_cell.length_a   1.000
_cell.length_b   1.000
_cell.length_c   1.000
_cell.angle_alpha   90.00
_cell.angle_beta   90.00
_cell.angle_gamma   90.00
#
_symmetry.space_group_name_H-M   'P 1'
#
loop_
_entity.id
_entity.type
_entity.pdbx_description
1 polymer ?
#
loop_
_entity_poly.entity_id
_entity_poly.type
_entity_poly.pdbx_seq_one_letter_code
_entity_poly.pdbx_strand_id
1 'polypeptide(L)'
;SIRGGIPIILGEENDDDRMSSVDENNRLKVYHLFSRIHGGVERDYNDFEIVPTFFSQGPGNFRDMAQNRRIDVIFNPRIGSFNVKMFLSLIQADGYNPLSVESVTFTIKDKQICDDIAAEAIGRAEKAQAQREALSNILHQGPFRPGQLFELMKEQLITPLVDRHTFINRVAAAADVSPMGIYKTGFWSDHWTYIMDLLESYLLIHPDGEEHLLFDQLLPYFFSPASVRPRSEKYVLSLNVNGDG
;
A
#
# COMPACT_ATOMS: atom_id res chain seq x y z
N SER A 1 -5.91 -6.88 16.94
CA SER A 1 -7.00 -7.06 15.96
C SER A 1 -6.39 -6.99 14.57
N ILE A 2 -6.67 -7.95 13.67
CA ILE A 2 -6.02 -8.09 12.33
C ILE A 2 -6.52 -7.02 11.32
N ARG A 3 -7.06 -5.90 11.80
CA ARG A 3 -7.74 -4.89 10.97
C ARG A 3 -6.79 -4.10 10.08
N GLY A 4 -5.55 -3.87 10.54
CA GLY A 4 -4.47 -3.29 9.73
C GLY A 4 -3.89 -4.24 8.67
N GLY A 5 -4.30 -5.50 8.70
CA GLY A 5 -3.77 -6.60 7.90
C GLY A 5 -2.51 -7.22 8.48
N ILE A 6 -2.11 -8.38 7.95
CA ILE A 6 -0.86 -9.06 8.29
C ILE A 6 0.14 -8.77 7.17
N PRO A 7 1.32 -8.22 7.47
CA PRO A 7 2.32 -8.00 6.45
C PRO A 7 2.86 -9.35 5.94
N ILE A 8 2.95 -9.47 4.63
CA ILE A 8 3.71 -10.50 3.92
C ILE A 8 4.74 -9.81 3.03
N ILE A 9 5.81 -10.52 2.71
CA ILE A 9 6.80 -10.07 1.74
C ILE A 9 6.57 -10.85 0.45
N LEU A 10 6.42 -10.11 -0.65
CA LEU A 10 6.38 -10.62 -2.01
C LEU A 10 7.70 -10.27 -2.71
N GLY A 11 8.03 -10.99 -3.77
CA GLY A 11 9.27 -10.75 -4.53
C GLY A 11 10.44 -11.63 -4.13
N GLU A 12 10.22 -12.62 -3.26
CA GLU A 12 11.24 -13.62 -2.91
C GLU A 12 11.40 -14.64 -4.04
N GLU A 13 12.52 -14.55 -4.78
CA GLU A 13 12.86 -15.45 -5.88
C GLU A 13 13.95 -16.45 -5.49
N ASN A 14 14.77 -16.11 -4.48
CA ASN A 14 15.97 -16.84 -4.08
C ASN A 14 16.03 -17.04 -2.56
N ASP A 15 16.88 -17.93 -2.07
CA ASP A 15 17.04 -18.12 -0.60
C ASP A 15 17.71 -16.90 0.08
N ASP A 16 18.59 -16.18 -0.60
CA ASP A 16 19.24 -14.97 -0.07
C ASP A 16 18.23 -13.84 0.21
N ASP A 17 17.14 -13.79 -0.56
CA ASP A 17 16.06 -12.83 -0.37
C ASP A 17 15.38 -12.99 1.00
N ARG A 18 15.36 -14.22 1.54
CA ARG A 18 14.73 -14.54 2.84
C ARG A 18 15.51 -13.98 4.03
N MET A 19 16.77 -13.64 3.83
CA MET A 19 17.63 -13.05 4.86
C MET A 19 17.67 -11.52 4.78
N SER A 20 17.20 -10.95 3.67
CA SER A 20 17.19 -9.50 3.44
C SER A 20 15.88 -8.86 3.92
N SER A 21 15.99 -7.60 4.36
CA SER A 21 14.86 -6.70 4.55
C SER A 21 14.47 -5.99 3.24
N VAL A 22 13.29 -5.39 3.21
CA VAL A 22 12.83 -4.61 2.06
C VAL A 22 13.59 -3.30 1.85
N ASP A 23 14.35 -2.85 2.85
CA ASP A 23 15.23 -1.68 2.72
C ASP A 23 16.56 -2.05 2.05
N GLU A 24 17.01 -3.30 2.19
CA GLU A 24 18.25 -3.80 1.59
C GLU A 24 18.03 -4.31 0.16
N ASN A 25 16.83 -4.82 -0.13
CA ASN A 25 16.51 -5.41 -1.44
C ASN A 25 15.20 -4.83 -1.99
N ASN A 26 15.33 -3.94 -2.96
CA ASN A 26 14.19 -3.27 -3.62
C ASN A 26 13.26 -4.21 -4.40
N ARG A 27 13.64 -5.46 -4.70
CA ARG A 27 12.71 -6.44 -5.30
C ARG A 27 11.65 -6.90 -4.29
N LEU A 28 11.96 -6.84 -2.99
CA LEU A 28 11.04 -7.26 -1.94
C LEU A 28 9.98 -6.20 -1.69
N LYS A 29 8.72 -6.61 -1.78
CA LYS A 29 7.55 -5.73 -1.63
C LYS A 29 6.70 -6.19 -0.45
N VAL A 30 6.38 -5.27 0.45
CA VAL A 30 5.45 -5.57 1.55
C VAL A 30 4.02 -5.43 1.03
N TYR A 31 3.19 -6.41 1.38
CA TYR A 31 1.76 -6.39 1.12
C TYR A 31 1.00 -6.83 2.37
N HIS A 32 -0.12 -6.19 2.70
CA HIS A 32 -0.88 -6.53 3.91
C HIS A 32 -2.11 -7.36 3.55
N LEU A 33 -2.18 -8.59 4.06
CA LEU A 33 -3.33 -9.46 3.86
C LEU A 33 -4.43 -9.22 4.90
N PHE A 34 -5.68 -9.38 4.49
CA PHE A 34 -6.88 -9.39 5.33
C PHE A 34 -7.20 -8.09 6.08
N SER A 35 -6.60 -6.96 5.67
CA SER A 35 -7.02 -5.65 6.21
C SER A 35 -8.45 -5.34 5.81
N ARG A 36 -9.17 -4.63 6.68
CA ARG A 36 -10.57 -4.24 6.45
C ARG A 36 -11.04 -3.24 7.50
N ILE A 37 -12.07 -2.48 7.15
CA ILE A 37 -12.83 -1.66 8.09
C ILE A 37 -13.46 -2.55 9.17
N HIS A 38 -13.45 -2.04 10.39
CA HIS A 38 -13.97 -2.70 11.58
C HIS A 38 -15.48 -2.58 11.81
N GLY A 39 -16.26 -2.96 10.79
CA GLY A 39 -17.69 -3.14 10.93
C GLY A 39 -18.07 -4.45 11.62
N GLY A 40 -19.34 -4.52 12.01
CA GLY A 40 -19.95 -5.68 12.67
C GLY A 40 -21.29 -5.28 13.28
N VAL A 41 -22.02 -6.24 13.88
CA VAL A 41 -23.36 -5.98 14.45
C VAL A 41 -23.34 -4.93 15.57
N GLU A 42 -22.23 -4.83 16.31
CA GLU A 42 -22.04 -3.80 17.37
C GLU A 42 -21.65 -2.42 16.79
N ARG A 43 -21.16 -2.38 15.54
CA ARG A 43 -20.72 -1.15 14.86
C ARG A 43 -21.34 -1.12 13.46
N ASP A 44 -22.67 -1.12 13.42
CA ASP A 44 -23.49 -1.13 12.21
C ASP A 44 -23.32 0.14 11.34
N TYR A 45 -22.82 1.22 11.92
CA TYR A 45 -22.42 2.44 11.21
C TYR A 45 -21.10 2.30 10.42
N ASN A 46 -20.33 1.23 10.65
CA ASN A 46 -19.11 0.96 9.89
C ASN A 46 -19.42 -0.06 8.79
N ASP A 47 -19.56 0.43 7.56
CA ASP A 47 -19.67 -0.43 6.40
C ASP A 47 -18.36 -1.19 6.17
N PHE A 48 -18.43 -2.52 6.13
CA PHE A 48 -17.26 -3.38 5.97
C PHE A 48 -17.52 -4.45 4.92
N GLU A 49 -16.48 -4.74 4.14
CA GLU A 49 -16.50 -5.78 3.12
C GLU A 49 -15.29 -6.69 3.30
N ILE A 50 -15.51 -7.99 3.12
CA ILE A 50 -14.44 -8.98 2.98
C ILE A 50 -14.53 -9.50 1.54
N VAL A 51 -13.71 -8.92 0.67
CA VAL A 51 -13.70 -9.30 -0.74
C VAL A 51 -13.15 -10.73 -0.85
N PRO A 52 -13.88 -11.68 -1.49
CA PRO A 52 -13.46 -13.08 -1.63
C PRO A 52 -12.44 -13.26 -2.76
N THR A 53 -11.45 -12.37 -2.84
CA THR A 53 -10.37 -12.41 -3.84
C THR A 53 -9.10 -13.02 -3.27
N PHE A 54 -8.23 -13.48 -4.16
CA PHE A 54 -6.86 -13.83 -3.78
C PHE A 54 -6.17 -12.61 -3.16
N PHE A 55 -5.31 -12.81 -2.16
CA PHE A 55 -4.59 -11.73 -1.49
C PHE A 55 -5.51 -10.57 -1.03
N SER A 56 -6.68 -10.93 -0.48
CA SER A 56 -7.70 -9.97 -0.05
C SER A 56 -7.10 -8.88 0.85
N GLN A 57 -7.28 -7.62 0.47
CA GLN A 57 -6.86 -6.45 1.23
C GLN A 57 -7.90 -5.35 1.03
N GLY A 58 -8.55 -4.95 2.11
CA GLY A 58 -9.55 -3.89 2.13
C GLY A 58 -9.02 -2.56 2.70
N PRO A 59 -9.79 -1.48 2.52
CA PRO A 59 -9.46 -0.16 3.06
C PRO A 59 -9.48 -0.13 4.59
N GLY A 60 -8.92 0.93 5.16
CA GLY A 60 -9.09 1.28 6.56
C GLY A 60 -8.86 2.78 6.79
N ASN A 61 -9.32 3.28 7.94
CA ASN A 61 -9.07 4.67 8.30
C ASN A 61 -7.58 4.84 8.64
N PHE A 62 -7.03 6.01 8.29
CA PHE A 62 -5.61 6.31 8.43
C PHE A 62 -5.08 6.05 9.83
N ARG A 63 -5.72 6.64 10.86
CA ARG A 63 -5.37 6.41 12.25
C ARG A 63 -5.39 4.93 12.62
N ASP A 64 -6.51 4.25 12.32
CA ASP A 64 -6.70 2.87 12.74
C ASP A 64 -5.65 1.95 12.10
N MET A 65 -5.28 2.20 10.84
CA MET A 65 -4.24 1.46 10.15
C MET A 65 -2.85 1.77 10.70
N ALA A 66 -2.49 3.05 10.88
CA ALA A 66 -1.20 3.44 11.44
C ALA A 66 -0.99 2.83 12.83
N GLN A 67 -2.01 2.93 13.70
CA GLN A 67 -1.97 2.35 15.03
C GLN A 67 -1.83 0.83 15.00
N ASN A 68 -2.58 0.12 14.16
CA ASN A 68 -2.47 -1.34 14.09
C ASN A 68 -1.08 -1.78 13.59
N ARG A 69 -0.50 -1.04 12.64
CA ARG A 69 0.76 -1.37 11.98
C ARG A 69 2.01 -0.91 12.73
N ARG A 70 1.86 -0.13 13.80
CA ARG A 70 2.99 0.36 14.62
C ARG A 70 3.88 -0.74 15.16
N ILE A 71 3.33 -1.93 15.38
CA ILE A 71 4.06 -3.09 15.91
C ILE A 71 4.56 -4.04 14.82
N ASP A 72 4.21 -3.80 13.54
CA ASP A 72 4.50 -4.74 12.45
C ASP A 72 6.00 -5.01 12.33
N VAL A 73 6.83 -3.97 12.40
CA VAL A 73 8.30 -4.07 12.28
C VAL A 73 8.94 -4.77 13.47
N ILE A 74 8.32 -4.69 14.65
CA ILE A 74 8.78 -5.40 15.85
C ILE A 74 8.58 -6.91 15.66
N PHE A 75 7.43 -7.33 15.13
CA PHE A 75 7.13 -8.75 14.88
C PHE A 75 7.69 -9.27 13.56
N ASN A 76 7.91 -8.41 12.57
CA ASN A 76 8.40 -8.74 11.24
C ASN A 76 9.51 -7.76 10.82
N PRO A 77 10.72 -7.82 11.40
CA PRO A 77 11.79 -6.84 11.14
C PRO A 77 12.12 -6.62 9.65
N ARG A 78 11.93 -7.66 8.83
CA ARG A 78 12.18 -7.64 7.38
C ARG A 78 11.32 -6.65 6.61
N ILE A 79 10.20 -6.18 7.16
CA ILE A 79 9.39 -5.13 6.51
C ILE A 79 10.06 -3.76 6.52
N GLY A 80 11.16 -3.59 7.27
CA GLY A 80 11.96 -2.37 7.32
C GLY A 80 11.13 -1.11 7.51
N SER A 81 11.48 -0.07 6.76
CA SER A 81 10.85 1.24 6.80
C SER A 81 9.56 1.34 5.96
N PHE A 82 9.07 0.23 5.38
CA PHE A 82 7.93 0.24 4.46
C PHE A 82 6.71 1.00 5.01
N ASN A 83 6.29 0.68 6.23
CA ASN A 83 5.11 1.32 6.81
C ASN A 83 5.35 2.83 7.00
N VAL A 84 6.52 3.24 7.49
CA VAL A 84 6.86 4.66 7.66
C VAL A 84 6.81 5.39 6.31
N LYS A 85 7.49 4.85 5.29
CA LYS A 85 7.50 5.40 3.93
C LYS A 85 6.10 5.47 3.32
N MET A 86 5.28 4.42 3.50
CA MET A 86 3.91 4.36 3.01
C MET A 86 3.05 5.48 3.60
N PHE A 87 3.07 5.66 4.93
CA PHE A 87 2.24 6.68 5.59
C PHE A 87 2.75 8.10 5.36
N LEU A 88 4.07 8.32 5.35
CA LEU A 88 4.65 9.62 4.98
C LEU A 88 4.32 10.01 3.54
N SER A 89 4.32 9.04 2.62
CA SER A 89 3.94 9.27 1.23
C SER A 89 2.47 9.70 1.04
N LEU A 90 1.63 9.49 2.06
CA LEU A 90 0.24 9.91 2.08
C LEU A 90 0.03 11.29 2.71
N ILE A 91 1.11 11.95 3.17
CA ILE A 91 1.05 13.35 3.62
C ILE A 91 1.01 14.28 2.41
N GLN A 92 0.19 15.31 2.50
CA GLN A 92 0.03 16.39 1.53
C GLN A 92 1.10 17.46 1.76
N ALA A 93 1.32 18.32 0.75
CA ALA A 93 2.24 19.45 0.89
C ALA A 93 1.84 20.45 1.99
N ASP A 94 0.57 20.48 2.42
CA ASP A 94 0.06 21.30 3.52
C ASP A 94 0.08 20.60 4.89
N GLY A 95 0.63 19.39 4.96
CA GLY A 95 0.81 18.62 6.19
C GLY A 95 -0.37 17.73 6.60
N TYR A 96 -1.48 17.75 5.85
CA TYR A 96 -2.62 16.87 6.10
C TYR A 96 -2.54 15.55 5.31
N ASN A 97 -3.51 14.65 5.48
CA ASN A 97 -3.48 13.31 4.88
C ASN A 97 -4.91 12.83 4.54
N PRO A 98 -5.06 11.82 3.67
CA PRO A 98 -6.38 11.24 3.37
C PRO A 98 -6.95 10.51 4.58
N LEU A 99 -8.28 10.47 4.67
CA LEU A 99 -8.95 9.72 5.74
C LEU A 99 -8.85 8.20 5.54
N SER A 100 -8.90 7.73 4.28
CA SER A 100 -8.84 6.31 3.94
C SER A 100 -7.45 5.94 3.41
N VAL A 101 -6.91 4.84 3.91
CA VAL A 101 -5.72 4.18 3.37
C VAL A 101 -6.17 2.92 2.66
N GLU A 102 -5.75 2.78 1.42
CA GLU A 102 -6.14 1.70 0.52
C GLU A 102 -5.02 0.68 0.37
N SER A 103 -5.35 -0.46 -0.25
CA SER A 103 -4.35 -1.42 -0.70
C SER A 103 -3.40 -0.78 -1.70
N VAL A 104 -2.09 -1.02 -1.50
CA VAL A 104 -1.03 -0.57 -2.39
C VAL A 104 -1.24 -1.13 -3.79
N THR A 105 -0.78 -0.39 -4.79
CA THR A 105 -0.86 -0.81 -6.19
C THR A 105 0.53 -1.16 -6.72
N PHE A 106 0.58 -2.16 -7.59
CA PHE A 106 1.76 -2.59 -8.31
C PHE A 106 1.70 -2.04 -9.73
N THR A 107 2.84 -1.66 -10.30
CA THR A 107 2.93 -1.20 -11.69
C THR A 107 4.22 -1.67 -12.31
N ILE A 108 4.15 -2.20 -13.54
CA ILE A 108 5.32 -2.57 -14.33
C ILE A 108 5.33 -1.69 -15.58
N LYS A 109 6.27 -0.72 -15.61
CA LYS A 109 6.36 0.26 -16.69
C LYS A 109 7.01 -0.29 -17.96
N ASP A 110 7.90 -1.26 -17.84
CA ASP A 110 8.59 -1.82 -18.98
C ASP A 110 7.76 -2.97 -19.58
N LYS A 111 7.32 -2.79 -20.83
CA LYS A 111 6.54 -3.80 -21.55
C LYS A 111 7.35 -5.07 -21.80
N GLN A 112 8.66 -4.95 -22.02
CA GLN A 112 9.52 -6.12 -22.26
C GLN A 112 9.58 -7.01 -21.02
N ILE A 113 9.64 -6.42 -19.83
CA ILE A 113 9.59 -7.18 -18.57
C ILE A 113 8.24 -7.91 -18.43
N CYS A 114 7.13 -7.27 -18.79
CA CYS A 114 5.82 -7.94 -18.81
C CYS A 114 5.77 -9.12 -19.79
N ASP A 115 6.35 -8.95 -20.98
CA ASP A 115 6.44 -10.01 -22.00
C ASP A 115 7.29 -11.19 -21.52
N ASP A 116 8.41 -10.90 -20.84
CA ASP A 116 9.30 -11.92 -20.28
C ASP A 116 8.62 -12.72 -19.16
N ILE A 117 7.96 -12.02 -18.22
CA ILE A 117 7.18 -12.66 -17.14
C ILE A 117 6.06 -13.53 -17.74
N ALA A 118 5.36 -13.05 -18.76
CA ALA A 118 4.31 -13.81 -19.41
C ALA A 118 4.87 -15.05 -20.16
N ALA A 119 6.03 -14.91 -20.80
CA ALA A 119 6.70 -16.02 -21.47
C ALA A 119 7.21 -17.09 -20.50
N GLU A 120 7.74 -16.68 -19.33
CA GLU A 120 8.14 -17.58 -18.25
C GLU A 120 6.92 -18.30 -17.65
N ALA A 121 5.85 -17.57 -17.37
CA ALA A 121 4.67 -18.09 -16.69
C ALA A 121 3.84 -19.05 -17.55
N ILE A 122 3.70 -18.78 -18.86
CA ILE A 122 2.82 -19.55 -19.77
C ILE A 122 3.63 -20.48 -20.70
N GLY A 123 4.92 -20.24 -20.87
CA GLY A 123 5.80 -20.96 -21.79
C GLY A 123 5.74 -20.43 -23.22
N ARG A 124 6.73 -20.80 -24.05
CA ARG A 124 6.95 -20.24 -25.41
C ARG A 124 6.28 -21.01 -26.57
N ALA A 125 5.42 -21.98 -26.27
CA ALA A 125 4.73 -22.75 -27.31
C ALA A 125 3.76 -21.87 -28.13
N GLU A 126 3.59 -22.16 -29.43
CA GLU A 126 2.73 -21.38 -30.33
C GLU A 126 1.27 -21.31 -29.84
N LYS A 127 0.72 -22.45 -29.39
CA LYS A 127 -0.63 -22.56 -28.79
C LYS A 127 -0.87 -21.66 -27.56
N ALA A 128 0.20 -21.21 -26.91
CA ALA A 128 0.16 -20.37 -25.71
C ALA A 128 0.27 -18.88 -26.03
N GLN A 129 0.42 -18.50 -27.31
CA GLN A 129 0.65 -17.12 -27.71
C GLN A 129 -0.45 -16.16 -27.24
N ALA A 130 -1.72 -16.51 -27.45
CA ALA A 130 -2.84 -15.66 -27.04
C ALA A 130 -2.87 -15.43 -25.52
N GLN A 131 -2.59 -16.47 -24.71
CA GLN A 131 -2.53 -16.34 -23.25
C GLN A 131 -1.33 -15.52 -22.78
N ARG A 132 -0.18 -15.64 -23.45
CA ARG A 132 1.00 -14.81 -23.17
C ARG A 132 0.72 -13.33 -23.44
N GLU A 133 0.17 -13.02 -24.60
CA GLU A 133 -0.18 -11.65 -24.99
C GLU A 133 -1.20 -11.06 -24.03
N ALA A 134 -2.24 -11.84 -23.68
CA ALA A 134 -3.24 -11.46 -22.69
C ALA A 134 -2.63 -11.15 -21.32
N LEU A 135 -1.77 -12.03 -20.79
CA LEU A 135 -1.12 -11.83 -19.49
C LEU A 135 -0.20 -10.60 -19.49
N SER A 136 0.62 -10.46 -20.53
CA SER A 136 1.50 -9.31 -20.66
C SER A 136 0.71 -8.00 -20.76
N ASN A 137 -0.45 -8.02 -21.41
CA ASN A 137 -1.34 -6.87 -21.47
C ASN A 137 -1.94 -6.54 -20.11
N ILE A 138 -2.41 -7.53 -19.35
CA ILE A 138 -2.91 -7.32 -17.98
C ILE A 138 -1.83 -6.65 -17.10
N LEU A 139 -0.59 -7.15 -17.17
CA LEU A 139 0.53 -6.63 -16.35
C LEU A 139 0.93 -5.20 -16.73
N HIS A 140 0.79 -4.81 -18.01
CA HIS A 140 1.23 -3.52 -18.52
C HIS A 140 0.11 -2.45 -18.59
N GLN A 141 -1.16 -2.83 -18.47
CA GLN A 141 -2.29 -1.93 -18.69
C GLN A 141 -2.34 -0.75 -17.70
N GLY A 142 -1.80 -0.93 -16.50
CA GLY A 142 -1.76 0.11 -15.48
C GLY A 142 -1.57 -0.46 -14.08
N PRO A 143 -1.87 0.33 -13.04
CA PRO A 143 -1.77 -0.13 -11.66
C PRO A 143 -2.74 -1.28 -11.39
N PHE A 144 -2.24 -2.34 -10.75
CA PHE A 144 -3.05 -3.50 -10.38
C PHE A 144 -2.79 -3.90 -8.93
N ARG A 145 -3.71 -4.69 -8.37
CA ARG A 145 -3.52 -5.38 -7.08
C ARG A 145 -3.40 -6.88 -7.31
N PRO A 146 -2.66 -7.62 -6.48
CA PRO A 146 -2.52 -9.07 -6.64
C PRO A 146 -3.86 -9.80 -6.79
N GLY A 147 -4.86 -9.44 -5.98
CA GLY A 147 -6.20 -10.04 -6.10
C GLY A 147 -6.90 -9.77 -7.43
N GLN A 148 -6.80 -8.54 -7.95
CA GLN A 148 -7.35 -8.16 -9.25
C GLN A 148 -6.63 -8.88 -10.40
N LEU A 149 -5.30 -9.01 -10.31
CA LEU A 149 -4.50 -9.75 -11.30
C LEU A 149 -4.99 -11.20 -11.44
N PHE A 150 -5.16 -11.91 -10.32
CA PHE A 150 -5.62 -13.30 -10.37
C PHE A 150 -7.09 -13.44 -10.82
N GLU A 151 -7.95 -12.46 -10.53
CA GLU A 151 -9.32 -12.46 -11.05
C GLU A 151 -9.33 -12.28 -12.57
N LEU A 152 -8.59 -11.29 -13.09
CA LEU A 152 -8.46 -11.07 -14.54
C LEU A 152 -7.87 -12.27 -15.28
N MET A 153 -6.87 -12.93 -14.67
CA MET A 153 -6.30 -14.16 -15.23
C MET A 153 -7.35 -15.28 -15.31
N LYS A 154 -8.16 -15.44 -14.26
CA LYS A 154 -9.24 -16.44 -14.23
C LYS A 154 -10.32 -16.13 -15.27
N GLU A 155 -10.74 -14.87 -15.39
CA GLU A 155 -11.71 -14.42 -16.39
C GLU A 155 -11.23 -14.68 -17.83
N GLN A 156 -9.93 -14.50 -18.08
CA GLN A 156 -9.31 -14.74 -19.40
C GLN A 156 -8.80 -16.18 -19.58
N LEU A 157 -9.12 -17.09 -18.65
CA LEU A 157 -8.72 -18.51 -18.68
C LEU A 157 -7.19 -18.71 -18.81
N ILE A 158 -6.42 -17.78 -18.23
CA ILE A 158 -4.96 -17.83 -18.19
C ILE A 158 -4.54 -18.71 -17.00
N THR A 159 -3.79 -19.78 -17.30
CA THR A 159 -3.28 -20.70 -16.27
C THR A 159 -1.76 -20.75 -16.35
N PRO A 160 -1.04 -20.17 -15.37
CA PRO A 160 0.41 -20.30 -15.28
C PRO A 160 0.86 -21.77 -15.13
N LEU A 161 2.02 -22.07 -15.69
CA LEU A 161 2.73 -23.34 -15.52
C LEU A 161 3.36 -23.48 -14.13
N VAL A 162 3.56 -22.36 -13.44
CA VAL A 162 4.09 -22.28 -12.08
C VAL A 162 2.97 -22.09 -11.07
N ASP A 163 3.22 -22.40 -9.80
CA ASP A 163 2.24 -22.16 -8.75
C ASP A 163 2.03 -20.66 -8.49
N ARG A 164 0.94 -20.35 -7.79
CA ARG A 164 0.52 -18.98 -7.49
C ARG A 164 1.56 -18.17 -6.73
N HIS A 165 2.26 -18.79 -5.77
CA HIS A 165 3.24 -18.12 -4.91
C HIS A 165 4.48 -17.75 -5.73
N THR A 166 5.00 -18.69 -6.52
CA THR A 166 6.11 -18.44 -7.44
C THR A 166 5.77 -17.33 -8.45
N PHE A 167 4.58 -17.39 -9.04
CA PHE A 167 4.14 -16.38 -10.01
C PHE A 167 4.05 -14.97 -9.40
N ILE A 168 3.38 -14.81 -8.25
CA ILE A 168 3.21 -13.48 -7.66
C ILE A 168 4.54 -12.89 -7.19
N ASN A 169 5.48 -13.70 -6.72
CA ASN A 169 6.81 -13.22 -6.35
C ASN A 169 7.56 -12.70 -7.58
N ARG A 170 7.53 -13.45 -8.68
CA ARG A 170 8.15 -13.01 -9.94
C ARG A 170 7.58 -11.66 -10.43
N VAL A 171 6.26 -11.49 -10.34
CA VAL A 171 5.57 -10.24 -10.69
C VAL A 171 5.94 -9.10 -9.73
N ALA A 172 5.91 -9.34 -8.42
CA ALA A 172 6.19 -8.33 -7.41
C ALA A 172 7.65 -7.85 -7.44
N ALA A 173 8.60 -8.75 -7.71
CA ALA A 173 10.02 -8.44 -7.86
C ALA A 173 10.30 -7.45 -9.00
N ALA A 174 9.47 -7.50 -10.06
CA ALA A 174 9.60 -6.66 -11.24
C ALA A 174 8.79 -5.35 -11.16
N ALA A 175 7.93 -5.20 -10.16
CA ALA A 175 6.98 -4.09 -10.09
C ALA A 175 7.46 -2.96 -9.18
N ASP A 176 7.02 -1.74 -9.48
CA ASP A 176 7.03 -0.63 -8.54
C ASP A 176 5.77 -0.72 -7.65
N VAL A 177 5.88 -0.27 -6.40
CA VAL A 177 4.76 -0.23 -5.45
C VAL A 177 4.42 1.22 -5.14
N SER A 178 3.15 1.57 -5.22
CA SER A 178 2.64 2.89 -4.87
C SER A 178 1.63 2.83 -3.72
N PRO A 179 1.78 3.69 -2.69
CA PRO A 179 0.76 3.85 -1.67
C PRO A 179 -0.51 4.46 -2.29
N MET A 180 -1.67 4.09 -1.75
CA MET A 180 -2.95 4.56 -2.23
C MET A 180 -3.79 5.05 -1.05
N GLY A 181 -4.43 6.19 -1.21
CA GLY A 181 -5.32 6.78 -0.22
C GLY A 181 -6.49 7.49 -0.89
N ILE A 182 -7.61 7.59 -0.16
CA ILE A 182 -8.81 8.26 -0.66
C ILE A 182 -9.18 9.38 0.31
N TYR A 183 -9.25 10.60 -0.24
CA TYR A 183 -9.90 11.71 0.45
C TYR A 183 -11.38 11.40 0.62
N LYS A 184 -11.90 11.58 1.83
CA LYS A 184 -13.33 11.39 2.13
C LYS A 184 -13.92 12.68 2.66
N THR A 185 -13.57 13.03 3.88
CA THR A 185 -13.98 14.27 4.55
C THR A 185 -12.72 15.06 4.93
N GLY A 186 -12.87 16.15 5.70
CA GLY A 186 -11.79 17.07 6.06
C GLY A 186 -10.59 16.42 6.78
N PHE A 187 -9.83 17.23 7.51
CA PHE A 187 -8.54 16.78 8.02
C PHE A 187 -8.49 16.74 9.55
N TRP A 188 -7.81 15.71 10.07
CA TRP A 188 -7.60 15.48 11.49
C TRP A 188 -6.16 15.81 11.86
N SER A 189 -5.99 16.65 12.88
CA SER A 189 -4.67 17.15 13.28
C SER A 189 -3.85 16.14 14.08
N ASP A 190 -4.49 15.15 14.71
CA ASP A 190 -3.82 14.15 15.55
C ASP A 190 -3.11 13.05 14.76
N HIS A 191 -3.33 12.96 13.44
CA HIS A 191 -2.75 11.91 12.61
C HIS A 191 -1.22 11.88 12.59
N TRP A 192 -0.58 13.04 12.79
CA TRP A 192 0.88 13.14 12.85
C TRP A 192 1.49 12.26 13.95
N THR A 193 0.85 12.20 15.13
CA THR A 193 1.35 11.41 16.26
C THR A 193 1.49 9.93 15.91
N TYR A 194 0.60 9.37 15.11
CA TYR A 194 0.66 7.96 14.72
C TYR A 194 1.76 7.66 13.70
N ILE A 195 2.23 8.67 12.97
CA ILE A 195 3.41 8.54 12.11
C ILE A 195 4.68 8.50 12.97
N MET A 196 4.73 9.31 14.03
CA MET A 196 5.83 9.26 14.99
C MET A 196 5.91 7.89 15.66
N ASP A 197 4.79 7.29 16.07
CA ASP A 197 4.76 5.92 16.62
C ASP A 197 5.38 4.88 15.64
N LEU A 198 5.12 5.03 14.34
CA LEU A 198 5.68 4.15 13.31
C LEU A 198 7.20 4.34 13.17
N LEU A 199 7.65 5.60 13.19
CA LEU A 199 9.07 5.95 13.13
C LEU A 199 9.82 5.43 14.36
N GLU A 200 9.29 5.64 15.56
CA GLU A 200 9.87 5.16 16.81
C GLU A 200 10.00 3.63 16.81
N SER A 201 8.96 2.91 16.40
CA SER A 201 9.02 1.45 16.27
C SER A 201 10.04 0.98 15.23
N TYR A 202 10.20 1.71 14.12
CA TYR A 202 11.22 1.39 13.11
C TYR A 202 12.63 1.59 13.68
N LEU A 203 12.91 2.75 14.27
CA LEU A 203 14.23 3.08 14.83
C LEU A 203 14.60 2.22 16.04
N LEU A 204 13.62 1.66 16.75
CA LEU A 204 13.88 0.67 17.80
C LEU A 204 14.52 -0.61 17.27
N ILE A 205 14.19 -1.00 16.03
CA ILE A 205 14.68 -2.23 15.38
C ILE A 205 15.86 -1.93 14.44
N HIS A 206 15.81 -0.79 13.74
CA HIS A 206 16.77 -0.37 12.71
C HIS A 206 17.34 1.03 13.02
N PRO A 207 18.11 1.18 14.12
CA PRO A 207 18.61 2.49 14.55
C PRO A 207 19.52 3.15 13.52
N ASP A 208 20.33 2.37 12.80
CA ASP A 208 21.25 2.87 11.77
C ASP A 208 20.52 3.35 10.50
N GLY A 209 19.23 3.07 10.37
CA GLY A 209 18.40 3.46 9.22
C GLY A 209 17.88 4.90 9.27
N GLU A 210 18.10 5.63 10.36
CA GLU A 210 17.53 6.98 10.56
C GLU A 210 17.93 7.98 9.48
N GLU A 211 19.24 8.15 9.27
CA GLU A 211 19.77 9.11 8.30
C GLU A 211 19.27 8.79 6.89
N HIS A 212 19.35 7.52 6.52
CA HIS A 212 18.88 7.05 5.23
C HIS A 212 17.38 7.32 5.02
N LEU A 213 16.55 6.99 6.01
CA LEU A 213 15.10 7.19 5.93
C LEU A 213 14.72 8.67 5.85
N LEU A 214 15.41 9.54 6.57
CA LEU A 214 15.08 10.97 6.65
C LEU A 214 15.60 11.78 5.46
N PHE A 215 16.78 11.44 4.92
CA PHE A 215 17.49 12.32 3.98
C PHE A 215 17.73 11.71 2.59
N ASP A 216 17.78 10.37 2.47
CA ASP A 216 18.12 9.71 1.20
C ASP A 216 16.89 9.14 0.46
N GLN A 217 15.72 9.11 1.11
CA GLN A 217 14.51 8.55 0.54
C GLN A 217 13.66 9.62 -0.15
N LEU A 218 13.41 9.45 -1.45
CA LEU A 218 12.43 10.23 -2.18
C LEU A 218 11.03 9.64 -1.98
N LEU A 219 10.16 10.40 -1.32
CA LEU A 219 8.76 10.03 -1.12
C LEU A 219 7.84 10.89 -1.99
N PRO A 220 6.84 10.30 -2.67
CA PRO A 220 5.75 11.09 -3.25
C PRO A 220 4.94 11.75 -2.12
N TYR A 221 4.12 12.73 -2.47
CA TYR A 221 3.13 13.30 -1.54
C TYR A 221 1.73 13.05 -2.07
N PHE A 222 0.76 12.99 -1.16
CA PHE A 222 -0.63 12.80 -1.53
C PHE A 222 -1.19 14.05 -2.20
N PHE A 223 -1.69 13.92 -3.42
CA PHE A 223 -2.38 15.01 -4.11
C PHE A 223 -3.87 14.95 -3.82
N SER A 224 -4.29 15.66 -2.77
CA SER A 224 -5.68 15.71 -2.33
C SER A 224 -6.56 16.54 -3.28
N PRO A 225 -7.82 16.13 -3.53
CA PRO A 225 -8.80 16.95 -4.24
C PRO A 225 -9.33 18.13 -3.40
N ALA A 226 -9.00 18.19 -2.11
CA ALA A 226 -9.38 19.26 -1.20
C ALA A 226 -8.15 19.87 -0.53
N SER A 227 -8.18 21.17 -0.27
CA SER A 227 -7.13 21.90 0.43
C SER A 227 -7.73 22.82 1.49
N VAL A 228 -6.92 23.15 2.48
CA VAL A 228 -7.33 24.08 3.52
C VAL A 228 -7.29 25.52 2.99
N ARG A 229 -8.41 26.24 3.17
CA ARG A 229 -8.51 27.65 2.76
C ARG A 229 -7.48 28.54 3.47
N PRO A 230 -7.04 29.64 2.83
CA PRO A 230 -6.18 30.63 3.45
C PRO A 230 -6.73 31.14 4.79
N ARG A 231 -5.83 31.54 5.68
CA ARG A 231 -6.19 32.05 7.02
C ARG A 231 -7.19 33.21 6.94
N SER A 232 -7.01 34.12 5.97
CA SER A 232 -7.87 35.30 5.75
C SER A 232 -9.34 34.95 5.47
N GLU A 233 -9.62 33.75 4.96
CA GLU A 233 -10.99 33.29 4.66
C GLU A 233 -11.61 32.49 5.82
N LYS A 234 -10.79 31.97 6.75
CA LYS A 234 -11.25 31.15 7.87
C LYS A 234 -11.45 31.93 9.16
N TYR A 235 -10.59 32.94 9.40
CA TYR A 235 -10.61 33.73 10.61
C TYR A 235 -11.38 35.01 10.36
N VAL A 236 -12.64 35.05 10.80
CA VAL A 236 -13.40 36.28 10.94
C VAL A 236 -13.37 36.73 12.39
N LEU A 237 -13.28 38.04 12.63
CA LEU A 237 -13.53 38.60 13.96
C LEU A 237 -14.99 38.33 14.30
N SER A 238 -15.28 37.39 15.21
CA SER A 238 -16.62 37.34 15.79
C SER A 238 -16.74 38.50 16.75
N LEU A 239 -17.65 39.43 16.47
CA LEU A 239 -18.11 40.38 17.47
C LEU A 239 -18.84 39.56 18.54
N ASN A 240 -18.15 39.22 19.62
CA ASN A 240 -18.82 38.78 20.83
C ASN A 240 -19.65 39.98 21.29
N VAL A 241 -20.97 39.90 21.11
CA VAL A 241 -21.89 40.84 21.74
C VAL A 241 -21.78 40.56 23.23
N ASN A 242 -20.98 41.36 23.94
CA ASN A 242 -21.10 41.44 25.40
C ASN A 242 -22.54 41.87 25.65
N GLY A 243 -23.32 41.00 26.30
CA GLY A 243 -24.75 41.14 26.51
C GLY A 243 -25.10 42.22 27.52
N ASP A 244 -24.72 43.45 27.24
CA ASP A 244 -25.06 44.64 28.02
C ASP A 244 -25.84 45.59 27.12
N GLY A 245 -27.17 45.47 27.14
CA GLY A 245 -28.12 46.34 26.45
C GLY A 245 -29.54 46.03 26.87
#